data_AF-A0A834DVM6-F1
#
_entry.id   AF-A0A834DVM6-F1
#
_cell.length_a   1.000
_cell.length_b   1.000
_cell.length_c   1.000
_cell.angle_alpha   90.00
_cell.angle_beta   90.00
_cell.angle_gamma   90.00
#
_symmetry.space_group_name_H-M   'P 1'
#
loop_
_entity.id
_entity.type
_entity.pdbx_description
1 polymer ?
#
loop_
_entity_poly.entity_id
_entity_poly.type
_entity_poly.pdbx_seq_one_letter_code
_entity_poly.pdbx_strand_id
1 'polypeptide(L)'
;MQEAGEMVFVPSGWHHQVHNMEDTISINHNWVNGCNLANMWHFLQQELCAVQREVGEWKDTMPDWHHHCQVIMRSCSGINFKEFYHFLKVIAERRLLLAKEIGPGEVEYGEGSGLGPQQTIFDISRIAEVLASVVVNPDFQKVDTSMLSPQPEDLLQQLEEVMASMEPL
;
A
#
# COMPACT_ATOMS: atom_id res chain seq x y z
N MET A 1 -20.86 -11.67 -19.44
CA MET A 1 -20.79 -10.70 -20.55
C MET A 1 -20.93 -9.33 -19.93
N GLN A 2 -20.11 -8.37 -20.31
CA GLN A 2 -20.24 -6.97 -19.88
C GLN A 2 -20.69 -6.18 -21.10
N GLU A 3 -21.86 -5.55 -21.00
CA GLU A 3 -22.46 -4.74 -22.07
C GLU A 3 -22.08 -3.26 -21.95
N ALA A 4 -22.39 -2.48 -22.99
CA ALA A 4 -22.19 -1.04 -22.98
C ALA A 4 -22.95 -0.38 -21.82
N GLY A 5 -22.22 0.40 -21.01
CA GLY A 5 -22.76 1.08 -19.82
C GLY A 5 -22.74 0.24 -18.54
N GLU A 6 -22.39 -1.05 -18.60
CA GLU A 6 -22.25 -1.89 -17.41
C GLU A 6 -20.88 -1.72 -16.75
N MET A 7 -20.86 -1.89 -15.43
CA MET A 7 -19.66 -1.85 -14.60
C MET A 7 -19.42 -3.22 -13.97
N VAL A 8 -18.17 -3.67 -14.00
CA VAL A 8 -17.74 -4.91 -13.35
C VAL A 8 -16.67 -4.60 -12.31
N PHE A 9 -16.83 -5.17 -11.12
CA PHE A 9 -15.79 -5.18 -10.09
C PHE A 9 -15.12 -6.53 -10.07
N VAL A 10 -13.81 -6.56 -10.30
CA VAL A 10 -12.99 -7.77 -10.18
C VAL A 10 -12.32 -7.77 -8.81
N PRO A 11 -12.65 -8.72 -7.91
CA PRO A 11 -12.02 -8.79 -6.60
C PRO A 11 -10.53 -9.12 -6.69
N SER A 12 -9.77 -8.74 -5.65
CA SER A 12 -8.34 -9.02 -5.59
C SER A 12 -8.04 -10.52 -5.69
N GLY A 13 -7.04 -10.88 -6.49
CA GLY A 13 -6.60 -12.27 -6.70
C GLY A 13 -7.40 -13.06 -7.73
N TRP A 14 -8.43 -12.47 -8.36
CA TRP A 14 -9.19 -13.17 -9.40
C TRP A 14 -8.43 -13.21 -10.72
N HIS A 15 -8.01 -14.40 -11.13
CA HIS A 15 -7.48 -14.63 -12.47
C HIS A 15 -8.61 -14.51 -13.50
N HIS A 16 -8.45 -13.62 -14.48
CA HIS A 16 -9.47 -13.36 -15.48
C HIS A 16 -8.84 -13.09 -16.85
N GLN A 17 -9.59 -13.41 -17.91
CA GLN A 17 -9.23 -13.12 -19.29
C GLN A 17 -10.36 -12.29 -19.91
N VAL A 18 -9.98 -11.30 -20.71
CA VAL A 18 -10.92 -10.43 -21.44
C VAL A 18 -10.83 -10.75 -22.92
N HIS A 19 -11.98 -10.88 -23.56
CA HIS A 19 -12.10 -11.02 -25.00
C HIS A 19 -13.21 -10.09 -25.50
N ASN A 20 -12.86 -9.18 -26.41
CA ASN A 20 -13.81 -8.25 -27.01
C ASN A 20 -14.52 -8.97 -28.17
N MET A 21 -15.83 -9.19 -28.03
CA MET A 21 -16.66 -9.83 -29.06
C MET A 21 -17.02 -8.88 -30.21
N GLU A 22 -16.98 -7.58 -29.95
CA GLU A 22 -17.29 -6.47 -30.87
C GLU A 22 -16.28 -5.33 -30.66
N ASP A 23 -16.30 -4.31 -31.53
CA ASP A 23 -15.48 -3.11 -31.37
C ASP A 23 -15.80 -2.39 -30.05
N THR A 24 -14.87 -2.46 -29.10
CA THR A 24 -15.11 -2.08 -27.71
C THR A 24 -14.11 -1.02 -27.23
N ILE A 25 -14.62 0.04 -26.61
CA ILE A 25 -13.84 0.98 -25.79
C ILE A 25 -14.27 0.78 -24.34
N SER A 26 -13.30 0.66 -23.44
CA SER A 26 -13.54 0.55 -22.00
C SER A 26 -12.63 1.48 -21.20
N ILE A 27 -13.07 1.83 -19.99
CA ILE A 27 -12.28 2.52 -18.99
C ILE A 27 -12.11 1.56 -17.81
N ASN A 28 -10.87 1.32 -17.40
CA ASN A 28 -10.54 0.44 -16.27
C ASN A 28 -9.60 1.15 -15.29
N HIS A 29 -9.72 0.82 -14.01
CA HIS A 29 -8.81 1.30 -12.98
C HIS A 29 -8.58 0.22 -11.93
N ASN A 30 -7.31 0.00 -11.56
CA ASN A 30 -6.95 -0.85 -10.42
C ASN A 30 -6.89 0.00 -9.16
N TRP A 31 -7.36 -0.52 -8.02
CA TRP A 31 -7.35 0.22 -6.75
C TRP A 31 -6.80 -0.62 -5.59
N VAL A 32 -6.34 0.08 -4.55
CA VAL A 32 -5.79 -0.51 -3.34
C VAL A 32 -6.53 0.07 -2.14
N ASN A 33 -6.84 -0.77 -1.16
CA ASN A 33 -7.48 -0.40 0.10
C ASN A 33 -6.96 -1.30 1.25
N GLY A 34 -7.47 -1.09 2.47
CA GLY A 34 -7.04 -1.88 3.63
C GLY A 34 -7.17 -3.40 3.47
N CYS A 35 -8.11 -3.88 2.65
CA CYS A 35 -8.34 -5.31 2.45
C CYS A 35 -7.28 -6.01 1.58
N ASN A 36 -6.59 -5.26 0.72
CA ASN A 36 -5.62 -5.84 -0.23
C ASN A 36 -4.21 -5.26 -0.13
N LEU A 37 -3.96 -4.39 0.85
CA LEU A 37 -2.67 -3.76 1.07
C LEU A 37 -1.54 -4.78 1.29
N ALA A 38 -1.79 -5.84 2.06
CA ALA A 38 -0.83 -6.92 2.26
C ALA A 38 -0.48 -7.67 0.97
N ASN A 39 -1.48 -7.86 0.08
CA ASN A 39 -1.26 -8.49 -1.22
C ASN A 39 -0.41 -7.60 -2.13
N MET A 40 -0.64 -6.28 -2.10
CA MET A 40 0.22 -5.33 -2.82
C MET A 40 1.66 -5.40 -2.30
N TRP A 41 1.87 -5.42 -0.99
CA TRP A 41 3.21 -5.56 -0.42
C TRP A 41 3.89 -6.88 -0.82
N HIS A 42 3.16 -7.99 -0.82
CA HIS A 42 3.67 -9.27 -1.28
C HIS A 42 4.05 -9.23 -2.77
N PHE A 43 3.21 -8.66 -3.61
CA PHE A 43 3.49 -8.47 -5.04
C PHE A 43 4.78 -7.67 -5.25
N LEU A 44 4.98 -6.55 -4.54
CA LEU A 44 6.19 -5.75 -4.66
C LEU A 44 7.45 -6.53 -4.24
N GLN A 45 7.38 -7.37 -3.20
CA GLN A 45 8.50 -8.23 -2.86
C GLN A 45 8.85 -9.23 -3.98
N GLN A 46 7.84 -9.79 -4.63
CA GLN A 46 8.04 -10.69 -5.77
C GLN A 46 8.65 -9.96 -6.98
N GLU A 47 8.18 -8.75 -7.29
CA GLU A 47 8.70 -7.94 -8.39
C GLU A 47 10.18 -7.57 -8.16
N LEU A 48 10.55 -7.16 -6.94
CA LEU A 48 11.95 -6.88 -6.62
C LEU A 48 12.79 -8.16 -6.75
N CYS A 49 12.29 -9.29 -6.26
CA CYS A 49 12.97 -10.57 -6.35
C CYS A 49 13.15 -11.01 -7.82
N ALA A 50 12.16 -10.76 -8.68
CA ALA A 50 12.26 -11.02 -10.11
C ALA A 50 13.35 -10.15 -10.76
N VAL A 51 13.35 -8.85 -10.50
CA VAL A 51 14.41 -7.94 -10.97
C VAL A 51 15.79 -8.40 -10.52
N GLN A 52 15.95 -8.70 -9.23
CA GLN A 52 17.21 -9.16 -8.65
C GLN A 52 17.72 -10.46 -9.29
N ARG A 53 16.83 -11.38 -9.70
CA ARG A 53 17.21 -12.59 -10.44
C ARG A 53 17.66 -12.25 -11.86
N GLU A 54 16.91 -11.41 -12.57
CA GLU A 54 17.21 -11.05 -13.95
C GLU A 54 18.55 -10.30 -14.09
N VAL A 55 18.88 -9.42 -13.14
CA VAL A 55 20.15 -8.66 -13.15
C VAL A 55 21.21 -9.21 -12.19
N GLY A 56 21.04 -10.44 -11.72
CA GLY A 56 21.86 -11.04 -10.67
C GLY A 56 23.33 -11.20 -11.02
N GLU A 57 23.65 -11.38 -12.31
CA GLU A 57 25.04 -11.60 -12.76
C GLU A 57 25.96 -10.40 -12.53
N TRP A 58 25.40 -9.19 -12.42
CA TRP A 58 26.17 -7.96 -12.20
C TRP A 58 26.25 -7.54 -10.73
N LYS A 59 25.68 -8.32 -9.80
CA LYS A 59 25.56 -7.93 -8.38
C LYS A 59 26.89 -7.52 -7.74
N ASP A 60 27.96 -8.25 -8.03
CA ASP A 60 29.27 -8.01 -7.42
C ASP A 60 30.12 -6.99 -8.20
N THR A 61 29.75 -6.69 -9.46
CA THR A 61 30.51 -5.81 -10.34
C THR A 61 29.90 -4.42 -10.52
N MET A 62 28.60 -4.28 -10.28
CA MET A 62 27.85 -3.05 -10.43
C MET A 62 27.78 -2.29 -9.09
N PRO A 63 28.35 -1.09 -8.98
CA PRO A 63 28.13 -0.22 -7.83
C PRO A 63 26.64 0.07 -7.64
N ASP A 64 26.19 0.19 -6.40
CA ASP A 64 24.80 0.51 -6.05
C ASP A 64 23.76 -0.42 -6.71
N TRP A 65 24.11 -1.68 -6.95
CA TRP A 65 23.24 -2.66 -7.61
C TRP A 65 21.83 -2.73 -6.99
N HIS A 66 21.71 -2.63 -5.66
CA HIS A 66 20.43 -2.61 -4.97
C HIS A 66 19.57 -1.39 -5.34
N HIS A 67 20.18 -0.22 -5.50
CA HIS A 67 19.50 0.98 -5.99
C HIS A 67 19.03 0.78 -7.44
N HIS A 68 19.88 0.23 -8.30
CA HIS A 68 19.50 -0.10 -9.67
C HIS A 68 18.33 -1.09 -9.75
N CYS A 69 18.27 -2.08 -8.85
CA CYS A 69 17.12 -2.97 -8.74
C CYS A 69 15.82 -2.19 -8.45
N GLN A 70 15.85 -1.21 -7.53
CA GLN A 70 14.69 -0.36 -7.23
C GLN A 70 14.28 0.51 -8.44
N VAL A 71 15.24 1.00 -9.24
CA VAL A 71 14.97 1.77 -10.46
C VAL A 71 14.28 0.92 -11.53
N ILE A 72 14.77 -0.30 -11.75
CA ILE A 72 14.17 -1.24 -12.72
C ILE A 72 12.78 -1.66 -12.25
N MET A 73 12.65 -2.07 -10.99
CA MET A 73 11.39 -2.44 -10.37
C MET A 73 10.34 -1.34 -10.54
N ARG A 74 10.70 -0.08 -10.29
CA ARG A 74 9.81 1.07 -10.48
C ARG A 74 9.28 1.16 -11.90
N SER A 75 10.13 0.90 -12.88
CA SER A 75 9.77 0.94 -14.30
C SER A 75 8.83 -0.21 -14.69
N CYS A 76 8.96 -1.38 -14.06
CA CYS A 76 8.13 -2.55 -14.33
C CYS A 76 6.78 -2.53 -13.59
N SER A 77 6.79 -2.15 -12.31
CA SER A 77 5.63 -2.23 -11.41
C SER A 77 4.95 -0.88 -11.15
N GLY A 78 5.53 0.21 -11.64
CA GLY A 78 5.03 1.58 -11.46
C GLY A 78 5.38 2.24 -10.14
N ILE A 79 5.91 1.49 -9.16
CA ILE A 79 6.25 1.97 -7.82
C ILE A 79 7.43 1.19 -7.26
N ASN A 80 8.32 1.85 -6.50
CA ASN A 80 9.38 1.15 -5.76
C ASN A 80 9.09 1.11 -4.24
N PHE A 81 9.97 0.48 -3.47
CA PHE A 81 9.78 0.35 -2.01
C PHE A 81 9.71 1.70 -1.29
N LYS A 82 10.52 2.67 -1.67
CA LYS A 82 10.51 4.03 -1.07
C LYS A 82 9.19 4.73 -1.33
N GLU A 83 8.70 4.67 -2.56
CA GLU A 83 7.42 5.24 -2.96
C GLU A 83 6.24 4.49 -2.33
N PHE A 84 6.36 3.17 -2.12
CA PHE A 84 5.36 2.40 -1.39
C PHE A 84 5.25 2.85 0.07
N TYR A 85 6.36 3.12 0.75
CA TYR A 85 6.31 3.76 2.07
C TYR A 85 5.62 5.13 2.02
N HIS A 86 5.96 5.99 1.05
CA HIS A 86 5.28 7.28 0.90
C HIS A 86 3.77 7.13 0.69
N PHE A 87 3.35 6.13 -0.08
CA PHE A 87 1.94 5.79 -0.28
C PHE A 87 1.27 5.42 1.06
N LEU A 88 1.88 4.53 1.85
CA LEU A 88 1.40 4.18 3.19
C LEU A 88 1.32 5.40 4.10
N LYS A 89 2.39 6.22 4.13
CA LYS A 89 2.50 7.42 4.95
C LYS A 89 1.34 8.39 4.71
N VAL A 90 1.06 8.70 3.45
CA VAL A 90 -0.03 9.65 3.09
C VAL A 90 -1.39 9.17 3.62
N ILE A 91 -1.66 7.85 3.52
CA ILE A 91 -2.91 7.28 4.02
C ILE A 91 -2.92 7.27 5.56
N ALA A 92 -1.81 6.85 6.17
CA ALA A 92 -1.62 6.78 7.61
C ALA A 92 -1.84 8.14 8.27
N GLU A 93 -1.20 9.20 7.80
CA GLU A 93 -1.35 10.56 8.33
C GLU A 93 -2.81 11.01 8.29
N ARG A 94 -3.52 10.75 7.20
CA ARG A 94 -4.95 11.09 7.10
C ARG A 94 -5.80 10.30 8.09
N ARG A 95 -5.51 9.01 8.30
CA ARG A 95 -6.26 8.18 9.26
C ARG A 95 -5.94 8.55 10.71
N LEU A 96 -4.69 8.87 11.01
CA LEU A 96 -4.27 9.37 12.33
C LEU A 96 -4.93 10.72 12.67
N LEU A 97 -5.17 11.59 11.68
CA LEU A 97 -5.95 12.82 11.88
C LEU A 97 -7.41 12.50 12.23
N LEU A 98 -8.08 11.66 11.44
CA LEU A 98 -9.47 11.25 11.70
C LEU A 98 -9.60 10.52 13.04
N ALA A 99 -8.62 9.71 13.42
CA ALA A 99 -8.58 9.01 14.71
C ALA A 99 -8.63 9.95 15.92
N LYS A 100 -8.02 11.13 15.83
CA LYS A 100 -8.06 12.15 16.90
C LYS A 100 -9.42 12.82 17.03
N GLU A 101 -10.23 12.81 15.97
CA GLU A 101 -11.58 13.39 15.95
C GLU A 101 -12.63 12.43 16.50
N ILE A 102 -12.31 11.13 16.61
CA ILE A 102 -13.16 10.11 17.25
C ILE A 102 -13.08 10.28 18.78
N GLY A 103 -13.68 11.36 19.31
CA GLY A 103 -13.84 11.60 20.74
C GLY A 103 -15.05 10.86 21.34
N PRO A 104 -15.22 10.83 22.69
CA PRO A 104 -16.17 9.94 23.36
C PRO A 104 -17.68 10.25 23.20
N GLY A 105 -18.08 11.17 22.31
CA GLY A 105 -19.36 11.88 22.49
C GLY A 105 -20.31 12.02 21.30
N GLU A 106 -19.87 11.98 20.04
CA GLU A 106 -20.75 12.38 18.93
C GLU A 106 -20.61 11.43 17.75
N VAL A 107 -21.48 10.42 17.71
CA VAL A 107 -21.79 9.70 16.47
C VAL A 107 -22.96 10.44 15.81
N GLU A 108 -22.70 11.65 15.33
CA GLU A 108 -23.60 12.26 14.36
C GLU A 108 -23.30 11.68 12.98
N TYR A 109 -24.29 10.99 12.41
CA TYR A 109 -24.32 10.62 10.99
C TYR A 109 -24.48 11.91 10.16
N GLY A 110 -23.44 12.75 10.13
CA GLY A 110 -23.37 13.88 9.23
C GLY A 110 -23.05 13.39 7.82
N GLU A 111 -23.90 13.69 6.84
CA GLU A 111 -23.72 13.41 5.40
C GLU A 111 -22.49 14.11 4.77
N GLY A 112 -21.52 14.58 5.56
CA GLY A 112 -20.42 15.45 5.13
C GLY A 112 -19.01 15.09 5.60
N SER A 113 -18.78 14.07 6.43
CA SER A 113 -17.44 13.77 6.95
C SER A 113 -17.06 12.28 6.94
N GLY A 114 -16.26 11.89 5.94
CA GLY A 114 -15.26 10.84 6.09
C GLY A 114 -15.73 9.41 6.32
N LEU A 115 -14.78 8.47 6.21
CA LEU A 115 -14.99 7.05 6.51
C LEU A 115 -15.41 6.90 7.98
N GLY A 116 -16.37 6.01 8.26
CA GLY A 116 -16.85 5.79 9.64
C GLY A 116 -15.73 5.35 10.60
N PRO A 117 -15.89 5.54 11.92
CA PRO A 117 -14.87 5.22 12.93
C PRO A 117 -14.26 3.82 12.80
N GLN A 118 -15.10 2.82 12.54
CA GLN A 118 -14.69 1.42 12.36
C GLN A 118 -13.76 1.23 11.15
N GLN A 119 -14.02 1.95 10.05
CA GLN A 119 -13.19 1.88 8.85
C GLN A 119 -11.85 2.56 9.07
N THR A 120 -11.82 3.66 9.83
CA THR A 120 -10.56 4.32 10.23
C THR A 120 -9.71 3.38 11.09
N ILE A 121 -10.31 2.72 12.08
CA ILE A 121 -9.63 1.74 12.93
C ILE A 121 -9.11 0.56 12.08
N PHE A 122 -9.94 0.03 11.18
CA PHE A 122 -9.54 -1.03 10.26
C PHE A 122 -8.35 -0.62 9.40
N ASP A 123 -8.42 0.53 8.73
CA ASP A 123 -7.34 1.01 7.86
C ASP A 123 -6.03 1.20 8.65
N ILE A 124 -6.08 1.79 9.86
CA ILE A 124 -4.91 1.93 10.74
C ILE A 124 -4.31 0.56 11.06
N SER A 125 -5.14 -0.41 11.46
CA SER A 125 -4.68 -1.78 11.75
C SER A 125 -3.99 -2.43 10.54
N ARG A 126 -4.57 -2.30 9.34
CA ARG A 126 -3.98 -2.88 8.12
C ARG A 126 -2.68 -2.19 7.72
N ILE A 127 -2.59 -0.87 7.89
CA ILE A 127 -1.36 -0.13 7.60
C ILE A 127 -0.26 -0.50 8.60
N ALA A 128 -0.57 -0.57 9.90
CA ALA A 128 0.39 -0.95 10.93
C ALA A 128 0.96 -2.35 10.68
N GLU A 129 0.11 -3.33 10.38
CA GLU A 129 0.51 -4.70 10.05
C GLU A 129 1.47 -4.77 8.85
N VAL A 130 1.13 -4.06 7.76
CA VAL A 130 1.97 -4.02 6.56
C VAL A 130 3.26 -3.26 6.81
N LEU A 131 3.21 -2.12 7.50
CA LEU A 131 4.38 -1.30 7.79
C LEU A 131 5.36 -2.04 8.72
N ALA A 132 4.87 -2.82 9.68
CA ALA A 132 5.70 -3.71 10.49
C ALA A 132 6.48 -4.71 9.62
N SER A 133 5.83 -5.30 8.60
CA SER A 133 6.49 -6.17 7.63
C SER A 133 7.50 -5.42 6.75
N VAL A 134 7.21 -4.18 6.38
CA VAL A 134 8.12 -3.34 5.57
C VAL A 134 9.40 -3.00 6.34
N VAL A 135 9.28 -2.56 7.60
CA VAL A 135 10.41 -2.15 8.44
C VAL A 135 11.42 -3.27 8.67
N VAL A 136 10.94 -4.50 8.86
CA VAL A 136 11.81 -5.66 9.09
C VAL A 136 12.32 -6.31 7.79
N ASN A 137 11.89 -5.82 6.63
CA ASN A 137 12.28 -6.41 5.35
C ASN A 137 13.74 -6.06 5.00
N PRO A 138 14.61 -7.06 4.72
CA PRO A 138 16.04 -6.83 4.52
C PRO A 138 16.35 -6.05 3.24
N ASP A 139 15.48 -6.09 2.23
CA ASP A 139 15.66 -5.30 1.02
C ASP A 139 15.17 -3.86 1.19
N PHE A 140 14.15 -3.64 2.03
CA PHE A 140 13.74 -2.29 2.43
C PHE A 140 14.83 -1.59 3.27
N GLN A 141 15.51 -2.31 4.16
CA GLN A 141 16.63 -1.77 4.95
C GLN A 141 17.82 -1.28 4.11
N LYS A 142 17.90 -1.68 2.84
CA LYS A 142 18.93 -1.22 1.88
C LYS A 142 18.48 0.02 1.10
N VAL A 143 17.22 0.43 1.22
CA VAL A 143 16.68 1.63 0.58
C VAL A 143 17.13 2.85 1.38
N ASP A 144 17.57 3.91 0.69
CA ASP A 144 17.88 5.18 1.35
C ASP A 144 16.62 5.86 1.89
N THR A 145 16.44 5.77 3.21
CA THR A 145 15.35 6.37 3.99
C THR A 145 15.72 7.71 4.63
N SER A 146 16.93 8.23 4.42
CA SER A 146 17.44 9.41 5.14
C SER A 146 16.57 10.67 4.97
N MET A 147 15.92 10.80 3.81
CA MET A 147 15.04 11.94 3.48
C MET A 147 13.57 11.70 3.85
N LEU A 148 13.24 10.54 4.43
CA LEU A 148 11.87 10.23 4.87
C LEU A 148 11.56 10.95 6.18
N SER A 149 10.35 11.49 6.27
CA SER A 149 9.83 12.09 7.49
C SER A 149 8.32 11.86 7.53
N PRO A 150 7.76 11.23 8.58
CA PRO A 150 8.47 10.52 9.65
C PRO A 150 9.32 9.35 9.11
N GLN A 151 10.22 8.79 9.93
CA GLN A 151 10.85 7.52 9.59
C GLN A 151 9.81 6.38 9.66
N PRO A 152 10.00 5.29 8.90
CA PRO A 152 9.06 4.17 8.90
C PRO A 152 8.77 3.57 10.28
N GLU A 153 9.78 3.47 11.12
CA GLU A 153 9.69 2.99 12.51
C GLU A 153 8.88 3.95 13.38
N ASP A 154 9.12 5.26 13.25
CA ASP A 154 8.39 6.29 14.00
C ASP A 154 6.90 6.32 13.61
N LEU A 155 6.59 6.13 12.33
CA LEU A 155 5.21 6.06 11.86
C LEU A 155 4.51 4.80 12.36
N LEU A 156 5.21 3.67 12.35
CA LEU A 156 4.69 2.41 12.88
C LEU A 156 4.35 2.56 14.36
N GLN A 157 5.25 3.12 15.16
CA GLN A 157 5.02 3.36 16.57
C GLN A 157 3.78 4.24 16.80
N GLN A 158 3.62 5.33 16.03
CA GLN A 158 2.44 6.18 16.13
C GLN A 158 1.13 5.44 15.82
N LEU A 159 1.12 4.55 14.83
CA LEU A 159 -0.05 3.76 14.48
C LEU A 159 -0.39 2.76 15.60
N GLU A 160 0.61 2.10 16.18
CA GLU A 160 0.45 1.15 17.28
C GLU A 160 -0.06 1.84 18.57
N GLU A 161 0.44 3.03 18.90
CA GLU A 161 -0.03 3.82 20.04
C GLU A 161 -1.51 4.20 19.90
N VAL A 162 -1.93 4.61 18.70
CA VAL A 162 -3.34 4.92 18.43
C VAL A 162 -4.21 3.67 18.53
N MET A 163 -3.76 2.53 17.98
CA MET A 163 -4.50 1.27 18.13
C MET A 163 -4.67 0.86 19.58
N ALA A 164 -3.61 0.95 20.39
CA ALA A 164 -3.65 0.62 21.81
C ALA A 164 -4.61 1.51 22.61
N SER A 165 -4.79 2.76 22.18
CA SER A 165 -5.77 3.69 22.79
C SER A 165 -7.23 3.41 22.41
N MET A 166 -7.46 2.62 21.35
CA MET A 166 -8.77 2.34 20.77
C MET A 166 -9.33 0.97 21.13
N GLU A 167 -8.52 0.06 21.71
CA GLU A 167 -9.03 -1.20 22.25
C GLU A 167 -9.85 -0.95 23.52
N PRO A 168 -11.10 -1.44 23.60
CA PRO A 168 -11.87 -1.33 24.84
C PRO A 168 -11.29 -2.28 25.90
N LEU A 169 -11.05 -1.75 27.11
CA LEU A 169 -10.77 -2.50 28.34
C LEU A 169 -11.80 -3.63 28.59
#